data_AF-A0A0C9TAV5-F1
#
_entry.id   AF-A0A0C9TAV5-F1
#
_cell.length_a   1.000
_cell.length_b   1.000
_cell.length_c   1.000
_cell.angle_alpha   90.00
_cell.angle_beta   90.00
_cell.angle_gamma   90.00
#
_symmetry.space_group_name_H-M   'P 1'
#
loop_
_entity.id
_entity.type
_entity.pdbx_description
1 polymer ?
#
loop_
_entity_poly.entity_id
_entity_poly.type
_entity_poly.pdbx_seq_one_letter_code
_entity_poly.pdbx_strand_id
1 'polypeptide(L)'
;GYAAWSPESRLLAVWNLCDGVDLYWIDGDCPVWLRGFKSKIRWNNTKQVALGWDDEIMLNGGDNGEVYLWDVGSVFLVDVIPHGPEGHLVQTILYHSPWNKRHLIATASSDPQDCKPMVKVWAMVRSCVSVDVVSALSFSRMMFQKVMVL
;
A
#
# COMPACT_ATOMS: atom_id res chain seq x y z
N GLY A 1 11.44 13.04 -2.39
CA GLY A 1 11.13 11.98 -1.41
C GLY A 1 9.71 11.54 -1.62
N TYR A 2 9.41 10.26 -1.42
CA TYR A 2 8.04 9.79 -1.48
C TYR A 2 7.47 9.76 -0.06
N ALA A 3 6.43 10.58 0.14
CA ALA A 3 5.68 10.66 1.38
C ALA A 3 4.19 10.78 1.04
N ALA A 4 3.35 10.30 1.95
CA ALA A 4 1.91 10.47 1.91
C ALA A 4 1.48 11.30 3.12
N TRP A 5 0.70 12.35 2.88
CA TRP A 5 0.18 13.24 3.92
C TRP A 5 -1.34 13.12 3.98
N SER A 6 -1.86 12.89 5.18
CA SER A 6 -3.29 13.02 5.47
C SER A 6 -3.52 14.21 6.40
N PRO A 7 -4.16 15.29 5.93
CA PRO A 7 -4.45 16.46 6.76
C PRO A 7 -5.51 16.18 7.82
N GLU A 8 -6.42 15.23 7.59
CA GLU A 8 -7.54 14.94 8.49
C GLU A 8 -7.06 14.22 9.75
N SER A 9 -6.25 13.17 9.59
CA SER A 9 -5.65 12.42 10.70
C SER A 9 -4.31 12.99 11.18
N ARG A 10 -3.77 13.97 10.43
CA ARG A 10 -2.43 14.55 10.61
C ARG A 10 -1.32 13.51 10.54
N LEU A 11 -1.50 12.47 9.73
CA LEU A 11 -0.51 11.42 9.53
C LEU A 11 0.39 11.73 8.34
N LEU A 12 1.69 11.53 8.55
CA LEU A 12 2.72 11.63 7.52
C LEU A 12 3.45 10.29 7.42
N ALA A 13 3.27 9.59 6.31
CA ALA A 13 4.02 8.38 6.00
C ALA A 13 5.19 8.71 5.07
N VAL A 14 6.40 8.26 5.39
CA VAL A 14 7.65 8.60 4.68
C VAL A 14 8.42 7.33 4.35
N TRP A 15 8.75 7.13 3.07
CA TRP A 15 9.69 6.08 2.69
C TRP A 15 11.09 6.44 3.21
N ASN A 16 11.64 5.61 4.10
CA ASN A 16 12.83 5.94 4.87
C ASN A 16 14.16 5.52 4.24
N LEU A 17 14.14 4.83 3.08
CA LEU A 17 15.33 4.30 2.37
C LEU A 17 16.21 3.35 3.21
N CYS A 18 15.72 2.88 4.36
CA CYS A 18 16.43 2.00 5.27
C CYS A 18 15.78 0.62 5.31
N ASP A 19 14.51 0.56 5.72
CA ASP A 19 13.79 -0.70 5.91
C ASP A 19 12.29 -0.62 5.64
N GLY A 20 11.79 0.52 5.17
CA GLY A 20 10.43 0.64 4.65
C GLY A 20 9.86 2.03 4.83
N VAL A 21 8.72 2.11 5.51
CA VAL A 21 7.99 3.37 5.71
C VAL A 21 7.93 3.70 7.18
N ASP A 22 8.28 4.93 7.54
CA ASP A 22 8.03 5.48 8.87
C ASP A 22 6.75 6.31 8.85
N LEU A 23 5.94 6.19 9.90
CA LEU A 23 4.72 6.95 10.10
C LEU A 23 4.89 7.91 11.27
N TYR A 24 4.53 9.16 11.01
CA TYR A 24 4.58 10.26 11.96
C TYR A 24 3.18 10.82 12.16
N TRP A 25 2.91 11.28 13.37
CA TRP A 25 1.81 12.20 13.65
C TRP A 25 2.36 13.61 13.72
N ILE A 26 1.72 14.55 13.04
CA ILE A 26 2.15 15.94 12.99
C ILE A 26 1.26 16.77 13.91
N ASP A 27 1.82 17.28 15.00
CA ASP A 27 1.15 18.26 15.86
C ASP A 27 1.94 19.56 15.92
N GLY A 28 1.42 20.57 15.24
CA GLY A 28 2.16 21.82 15.00
C GLY A 28 3.44 21.57 14.21
N ASP A 29 4.56 22.10 14.71
CA ASP A 29 5.85 22.06 14.01
C ASP A 29 6.71 20.83 14.36
N CYS A 30 6.22 19.94 15.22
CA CYS A 30 6.98 18.79 15.73
C CYS A 30 6.39 17.46 15.22
N PRO A 31 7.05 16.77 14.27
CA PRO A 31 6.66 15.42 13.89
C PRO A 31 6.98 14.43 15.03
N VAL A 32 5.98 13.67 15.46
CA VAL A 32 6.11 12.59 16.43
C VAL A 32 6.17 11.26 15.69
N TRP A 33 7.28 10.53 15.78
CA TRP A 33 7.36 9.18 15.21
C TRP A 33 6.41 8.23 15.93
N LEU A 34 5.58 7.51 15.18
CA LEU A 34 4.61 6.56 15.73
C LEU A 34 5.10 5.12 15.62
N ARG A 35 5.53 4.73 14.42
CA ARG A 35 5.82 3.33 14.04
C ARG A 35 6.46 3.24 12.67
N GLY A 36 7.04 2.07 12.37
CA GLY A 36 7.60 1.76 11.05
C GLY A 36 7.06 0.46 10.46
N PHE A 37 6.84 0.45 9.16
CA PHE A 37 6.34 -0.67 8.37
C PHE A 37 7.49 -1.27 7.57
N LYS A 38 7.91 -2.48 7.98
CA LYS A 38 9.13 -3.10 7.46
C LYS A 38 8.84 -3.87 6.17
N SER A 39 9.44 -3.44 5.07
CA SER A 39 9.35 -4.13 3.78
C SER A 39 10.73 -4.62 3.36
N LYS A 40 10.76 -5.69 2.56
CA LYS A 40 12.04 -6.18 2.01
C LYS A 40 12.54 -5.16 0.99
N ILE A 41 13.76 -4.68 1.17
CA ILE A 41 14.45 -3.79 0.24
C ILE A 41 15.59 -4.57 -0.39
N ARG A 42 15.49 -4.82 -1.69
CA ARG A 42 16.58 -5.38 -2.51
C ARG A 42 17.44 -4.26 -3.10
N TRP A 43 16.80 -3.17 -3.52
CA TRP A 43 17.48 -1.99 -4.04
C TRP A 43 16.96 -0.73 -3.36
N ASN A 44 17.89 0.14 -2.99
CA ASN A 44 17.60 1.38 -2.29
C ASN A 44 17.06 2.47 -3.25
N ASN A 45 15.92 2.18 -3.87
CA ASN A 45 15.17 3.11 -4.69
C ASN A 45 14.08 3.76 -3.85
N THR A 46 13.81 5.03 -4.11
CA THR A 46 12.66 5.70 -3.49
C THR A 46 11.39 5.06 -4.04
N LYS A 47 10.45 4.65 -3.17
CA LYS A 47 9.19 4.01 -3.57
C LYS A 47 8.00 4.87 -3.13
N GLN A 48 6.98 4.98 -3.97
CA GLN A 48 5.77 5.73 -3.59
C GLN A 48 5.05 5.05 -2.43
N VAL A 49 4.59 5.88 -1.50
CA VAL A 49 3.73 5.51 -0.39
C VAL A 49 2.39 6.20 -0.59
N ALA A 50 1.29 5.52 -0.26
CA ALA A 50 -0.03 6.12 -0.25
C ALA A 50 -0.77 5.71 1.03
N LEU A 51 -1.52 6.65 1.61
CA LEU A 51 -2.52 6.35 2.62
C LEU A 51 -3.88 6.21 1.92
N GLY A 52 -4.71 5.30 2.42
CA GLY A 52 -6.04 5.05 1.90
C GLY A 52 -6.97 4.52 2.98
N TRP A 53 -8.25 4.39 2.63
CA TRP A 53 -9.29 3.95 3.57
C TRP A 53 -9.34 4.79 4.85
N ASP A 54 -9.47 6.11 4.71
CA ASP A 54 -9.49 7.01 5.88
C ASP A 54 -8.28 6.78 6.81
N ASP A 55 -7.12 6.53 6.18
CA ASP A 55 -5.82 6.22 6.79
C ASP A 55 -5.74 4.90 7.58
N GLU A 56 -6.70 3.99 7.42
CA GLU A 56 -6.64 2.64 8.00
C GLU A 56 -5.65 1.74 7.25
N ILE A 57 -5.40 2.01 5.97
CA ILE A 57 -4.50 1.22 5.11
C ILE A 57 -3.36 2.08 4.56
N MET A 58 -2.16 1.51 4.55
CA MET A 58 -1.01 2.08 3.88
C MET A 58 -0.55 1.17 2.74
N LEU A 59 -0.19 1.78 1.62
CA LEU A 59 0.35 1.12 0.43
C LEU A 59 1.78 1.55 0.20
N ASN A 60 2.64 0.62 -0.19
CA ASN A 60 3.93 0.96 -0.77
C ASN A 60 4.35 -0.03 -1.86
N GLY A 61 5.12 0.47 -2.84
CA GLY A 61 5.70 -0.36 -3.89
C GLY A 61 6.83 -1.21 -3.35
N GLY A 62 7.09 -2.34 -4.01
CA GLY A 62 8.26 -3.19 -3.81
C GLY A 62 9.26 -3.07 -4.97
N ASP A 63 10.44 -3.66 -4.80
CA ASP A 63 11.40 -3.91 -5.88
C ASP A 63 11.28 -5.33 -6.47
N ASN A 64 10.24 -6.05 -6.10
CA ASN A 64 10.06 -7.43 -6.51
C ASN A 64 8.79 -7.68 -7.33
N GLY A 65 8.30 -6.65 -8.01
CA GLY A 65 7.03 -6.69 -8.72
C GLY A 65 5.82 -6.74 -7.77
N GLU A 66 6.00 -6.33 -6.52
CA GLU A 66 5.00 -6.45 -5.45
C GLU A 66 4.51 -5.08 -5.00
N VAL A 67 3.27 -5.03 -4.52
CA VAL A 67 2.73 -3.89 -3.77
C VAL A 67 2.27 -4.39 -2.41
N TYR A 68 2.77 -3.78 -1.35
CA TYR A 68 2.45 -4.16 0.01
C TYR A 68 1.26 -3.34 0.51
N LEU A 69 0.36 -4.04 1.20
CA LEU A 69 -0.82 -3.49 1.85
C LEU A 69 -0.70 -3.69 3.35
N TRP A 70 -0.69 -2.61 4.12
CA TRP A 70 -0.50 -2.64 5.56
C TRP A 70 -1.71 -2.11 6.28
N ASP A 71 -2.05 -2.74 7.40
CA ASP A 71 -2.97 -2.18 8.37
C ASP A 71 -2.20 -1.17 9.24
N VAL A 72 -2.66 0.08 9.23
CA VAL A 72 -1.95 1.18 9.91
C VAL A 72 -1.98 1.03 11.43
N GLY A 73 -3.09 0.53 11.97
CA GLY A 73 -3.32 0.37 13.41
C GLY A 73 -2.48 -0.72 14.07
N SER A 74 -2.21 -1.81 13.37
CA SER A 74 -1.51 -3.00 13.86
C SER A 74 -0.12 -3.20 13.26
N VAL A 75 0.21 -2.50 12.17
CA VAL A 75 1.47 -2.68 11.40
C VAL A 75 1.56 -4.04 10.72
N PHE A 76 0.47 -4.81 10.70
CA PHE A 76 0.46 -6.09 10.01
C PHE A 76 0.32 -5.92 8.51
N LEU A 77 1.07 -6.76 7.79
CA LEU A 77 0.91 -6.92 6.35
C LEU A 77 -0.43 -7.61 6.09
N VAL A 78 -1.36 -6.88 5.50
CA VAL A 78 -2.70 -7.37 5.14
C VAL A 78 -2.63 -8.23 3.90
N ASP A 79 -1.94 -7.74 2.86
CA ASP A 79 -1.83 -8.44 1.59
C ASP A 79 -0.60 -7.99 0.78
N VAL A 80 -0.23 -8.80 -0.23
CA VAL A 80 0.78 -8.46 -1.23
C VAL A 80 0.16 -8.63 -2.62
N ILE A 81 0.04 -7.52 -3.33
CA ILE A 81 -0.56 -7.49 -4.66
C ILE A 81 0.53 -7.70 -5.72
N PRO A 82 0.42 -8.73 -6.59
CA PRO A 82 1.43 -9.01 -7.62
C PRO A 82 1.29 -8.08 -8.83
N HIS A 83 2.13 -7.04 -8.89
CA HIS A 83 2.19 -6.11 -10.02
C HIS A 83 2.99 -6.65 -11.21
N GLY A 84 4.14 -7.27 -11.00
CA GLY A 84 5.04 -7.68 -12.09
C GLY A 84 5.83 -8.93 -11.74
N PRO A 85 6.68 -9.40 -12.67
CA PRO A 85 7.61 -10.47 -12.37
C PRO A 85 8.68 -10.01 -11.36
N GLU A 86 9.44 -10.97 -10.86
CA GLU A 86 10.51 -10.76 -9.88
C GLU A 86 11.52 -9.71 -10.37
N GLY A 87 11.95 -8.82 -9.48
CA GLY A 87 12.89 -7.74 -9.80
C GLY A 87 12.27 -6.46 -10.41
N HIS A 88 10.97 -6.46 -10.73
CA HIS A 88 10.34 -5.23 -11.25
C HIS A 88 10.13 -4.19 -10.14
N LEU A 89 10.54 -2.95 -10.41
CA LEU A 89 10.34 -1.84 -9.48
C LEU A 89 8.95 -1.23 -9.65
N VAL A 90 8.08 -1.39 -8.64
CA VAL A 90 6.83 -0.63 -8.58
C VAL A 90 7.12 0.75 -8.03
N GLN A 91 7.11 1.74 -8.92
CA GLN A 91 7.53 3.11 -8.60
C GLN A 91 6.38 3.98 -8.14
N THR A 92 5.20 3.80 -8.75
CA THR A 92 4.06 4.68 -8.52
C THR A 92 2.86 3.90 -8.04
N ILE A 93 2.17 4.47 -7.06
CA ILE A 93 0.95 3.94 -6.48
C ILE A 93 0.00 5.11 -6.22
N LEU A 94 -1.23 4.95 -6.65
CA LEU A 94 -2.33 5.85 -6.35
C LEU A 94 -3.47 5.04 -5.74
N TYR A 95 -4.01 5.53 -4.64
CA TYR A 95 -5.25 5.04 -4.07
C TYR A 95 -6.38 6.03 -4.36
N HIS A 96 -7.56 5.51 -4.69
CA HIS A 96 -8.75 6.33 -4.89
C HIS A 96 -10.02 5.58 -4.46
N SER A 97 -10.92 6.27 -3.78
CA SER A 97 -12.23 5.73 -3.40
C SER A 97 -13.33 6.69 -3.85
N PRO A 98 -13.88 6.51 -5.07
CA PRO A 98 -14.85 7.46 -5.63
C PRO A 98 -16.21 7.45 -4.92
N TRP A 99 -16.55 6.38 -4.19
CA TRP A 99 -17.77 6.26 -3.37
C TRP A 99 -17.54 5.27 -2.22
N ASN A 100 -18.19 5.49 -1.07
CA ASN A 100 -18.15 4.58 0.08
C ASN A 100 -18.33 3.13 -0.39
N LYS A 101 -17.26 2.32 -0.26
CA LYS A 101 -17.13 0.89 -0.59
C LYS A 101 -16.48 0.52 -1.93
N ARG A 102 -16.09 1.46 -2.80
CA ARG A 102 -15.28 1.14 -3.99
C ARG A 102 -13.88 1.68 -3.83
N HIS A 103 -12.92 0.79 -3.74
CA HIS A 103 -11.53 1.14 -3.49
C HIS A 103 -10.70 0.69 -4.67
N LEU A 104 -10.05 1.66 -5.29
CA LEU A 104 -9.23 1.49 -6.48
C LEU A 104 -7.78 1.77 -6.12
N ILE A 105 -6.90 0.93 -6.64
CA ILE A 105 -5.46 1.14 -6.59
C ILE A 105 -4.95 1.15 -8.02
N ALA A 106 -4.23 2.19 -8.42
CA ALA A 106 -3.45 2.18 -9.65
C ALA A 106 -1.98 2.03 -9.28
N THR A 107 -1.28 1.12 -9.95
CA THR A 107 0.13 0.82 -9.71
C THR A 107 0.86 0.89 -11.04
N ALA A 108 2.08 1.44 -11.06
CA ALA A 108 2.92 1.34 -12.25
C ALA A 108 4.36 1.00 -11.94
N SER A 109 4.94 0.25 -12.87
CA SER A 109 6.32 -0.18 -12.87
C SER A 109 7.01 0.41 -14.08
N SER A 110 8.21 0.91 -13.86
CA SER A 110 9.18 1.06 -14.94
C SER A 110 10.38 0.21 -14.56
N ASP A 111 10.54 -0.90 -15.27
CA ASP A 111 11.75 -1.70 -15.18
C ASP A 111 12.69 -1.24 -16.30
N PRO A 112 13.94 -0.86 -16.01
CA PRO A 112 14.90 -0.51 -17.05
C PRO A 112 15.17 -1.65 -18.03
N GLN A 113 14.97 -2.90 -17.62
CA GLN A 113 15.20 -4.10 -18.44
C GLN A 113 13.96 -4.52 -19.22
N ASP A 114 12.76 -4.11 -18.79
CA ASP A 114 11.52 -4.28 -19.54
C ASP A 114 11.10 -2.96 -20.20
N CYS A 115 11.37 -2.83 -21.50
CA CYS A 115 11.02 -1.65 -22.29
C CYS A 115 9.50 -1.39 -22.40
N LYS A 116 8.65 -2.21 -21.76
CA LYS A 116 7.20 -2.02 -21.72
C LYS A 116 6.79 -1.48 -20.34
N PRO A 117 6.55 -0.16 -20.20
CA PRO A 117 5.96 0.35 -18.97
C PRO A 117 4.61 -0.33 -18.75
N MET A 118 4.31 -0.70 -17.51
CA MET A 118 3.09 -1.42 -17.16
C MET A 118 2.35 -0.68 -16.07
N VAL A 119 1.11 -0.30 -16.36
CA VAL A 119 0.15 0.22 -15.37
C VAL A 119 -0.89 -0.85 -15.10
N LYS A 120 -1.21 -1.11 -13.83
CA LYS A 120 -2.30 -1.99 -13.42
C LYS A 120 -3.29 -1.22 -12.56
N VAL A 121 -4.57 -1.52 -12.74
CA VAL A 121 -5.64 -1.03 -11.88
C VAL A 121 -6.27 -2.21 -11.15
N TRP A 122 -6.41 -2.06 -9.85
CA TRP A 122 -6.94 -3.03 -8.92
C TRP A 122 -8.21 -2.48 -8.29
N ALA A 123 -9.21 -3.34 -8.13
CA ALA A 123 -10.39 -3.02 -7.33
C ALA A 123 -10.48 -3.98 -6.16
N MET A 124 -10.84 -3.45 -5.00
CA MET A 124 -11.18 -4.28 -3.84
C MET A 124 -12.51 -4.99 -4.11
N VAL A 125 -12.49 -6.31 -3.97
CA VAL A 125 -13.67 -7.16 -4.03
C VAL A 125 -13.87 -7.74 -2.63
N ARG A 126 -14.98 -7.41 -1.97
CA ARG A 126 -15.31 -8.02 -0.69
C ARG A 126 -15.64 -9.50 -0.92
N SER A 127 -14.82 -10.41 -0.41
CA SER A 127 -15.22 -11.82 -0.34
C SER A 127 -16.13 -12.00 0.87
N CYS A 128 -17.36 -12.46 0.65
CA CYS A 128 -18.23 -12.91 1.73
C CYS A 128 -17.78 -14.32 2.10
N VAL A 129 -17.03 -14.47 3.19
CA VAL A 129 -16.80 -15.79 3.79
C VAL A 129 -17.92 -15.99 4.79
N SER A 130 -18.80 -16.97 4.55
CA SER A 130 -19.76 -17.43 5.55
C SER A 130 -18.97 -18.03 6.72
N VAL A 131 -19.09 -17.42 7.91
CA VAL A 131 -18.41 -17.90 9.11
C VAL A 131 -19.36 -18.85 9.86
N ASP A 132 -18.97 -20.12 10.01
CA ASP A 132 -19.60 -21.02 10.97
C ASP A 132 -19.27 -20.55 12.40
N VAL A 133 -20.32 -20.47 13.23
CA VAL A 133 -20.35 -19.78 14.53
C VAL A 133 -19.61 -20.57 15.61
N VAL A 134 -18.29 -20.72 15.54
CA VAL A 134 -17.47 -21.14 16.71
C VAL A 134 -16.03 -20.60 16.64
N SER A 135 -15.85 -19.29 16.49
CA SER A 135 -14.72 -18.52 17.07
C SER A 135 -14.75 -17.09 16.52
N ALA A 136 -14.94 -16.13 17.43
CA ALA A 136 -14.99 -14.73 17.09
C ALA A 136 -13.58 -14.18 16.87
N LEU A 137 -13.17 -14.08 15.60
CA LEU A 137 -12.37 -12.99 15.01
C LEU A 137 -12.61 -13.06 13.49
N SER A 138 -13.72 -12.48 13.02
CA SER A 138 -14.00 -12.38 11.58
C SER A 138 -13.19 -11.23 11.01
N PHE A 139 -12.02 -11.52 10.43
CA PHE A 139 -11.42 -10.63 9.45
C PHE A 139 -11.94 -11.05 8.08
N SER A 140 -12.75 -10.20 7.46
CA SER A 140 -13.01 -10.33 6.03
C SER A 140 -11.68 -10.17 5.30
N ARG A 141 -11.18 -11.24 4.68
CA ARG A 141 -9.95 -11.18 3.86
C ARG A 141 -10.19 -10.16 2.74
N MET A 142 -9.44 -9.06 2.77
CA MET A 142 -9.41 -8.13 1.65
C MET A 142 -8.78 -8.85 0.46
N MET A 143 -9.47 -8.83 -0.68
CA MET A 143 -8.92 -9.32 -1.94
C MET A 143 -8.98 -8.21 -2.98
N PHE A 144 -7.83 -7.93 -3.60
CA PHE A 144 -7.75 -7.06 -4.76
C PHE A 144 -7.72 -7.89 -6.03
N GLN A 145 -8.66 -7.59 -6.92
CA GLN A 145 -8.67 -8.18 -8.24
C GLN A 145 -8.17 -7.15 -9.25
N LYS A 146 -7.30 -7.62 -10.14
CA LYS A 146 -6.85 -6.86 -11.30
C LYS A 146 -8.04 -6.60 -12.22
N VAL A 147 -8.30 -5.33 -12.49
CA VAL A 147 -9.37 -4.89 -13.39
C VAL A 147 -8.82 -4.56 -14.78
N MET A 148 -7.59 -4.02 -14.86
CA MET A 148 -7.03 -3.52 -16.12
C MET A 148 -5.49 -3.57 -16.14
N VAL A 149 -4.90 -3.76 -17.33
CA VAL A 149 -3.51 -3.40 -17.67
C VAL A 149 -3.55 -2.37 -18.77
N LEU A 150 -2.72 -1.34 -18.66
CA LEU A 150 -2.41 -0.42 -19.75
C LEU A 150 -0.95 -0.60 -20.16
#